data_AF-K1TMV3-F1
#
_entry.id   AF-K1TMV3-F1
#
_cell.length_a   1.000
_cell.length_b   1.000
_cell.length_c   1.000
_cell.angle_alpha   90.00
_cell.angle_beta   90.00
_cell.angle_gamma   90.00
#
_symmetry.space_group_name_H-M   'P 1'
#
loop_
_entity.id
_entity.type
_entity.pdbx_description
1 polymer ?
#
loop_
_entity_poly.entity_id
_entity_poly.type
_entity_poly.pdbx_seq_one_letter_code
_entity_poly.pdbx_strand_id
1 'polypeptide(L)' 'MESGFKIPERPKRVAYLVEKKYPAEKLVDVMKQAKEARENGQQVLVVRMNKNKKFQKEQLSKEGYEEFEEFFNK' A
#
# COMPACT_ATOMS: atom_id res chain seq x y z
N MET A 1 -12.11 21.21 -30.53
CA MET A 1 -12.90 20.31 -29.64
C MET A 1 -12.19 18.96 -29.67
N GLU A 2 -12.33 18.13 -28.63
CA GLU A 2 -11.77 16.75 -28.55
C GLU A 2 -10.29 16.72 -28.12
N SER A 3 -9.87 16.17 -26.98
CA SER A 3 -10.47 15.17 -26.12
C SER A 3 -10.42 15.64 -24.68
N GLY A 4 -11.54 15.49 -23.97
CA GLY A 4 -11.58 15.56 -22.52
C GLY A 4 -10.75 14.42 -21.92
N PHE A 5 -9.42 14.52 -22.01
CA PHE A 5 -8.49 13.68 -21.28
C PHE A 5 -8.63 14.06 -19.81
N LYS A 6 -9.70 13.55 -19.20
CA LYS A 6 -9.84 13.44 -17.75
C LYS A 6 -8.56 12.73 -17.34
N ILE A 7 -7.62 13.49 -16.79
CA ILE A 7 -6.50 12.92 -16.05
C ILE A 7 -7.19 11.96 -15.08
N PRO A 8 -7.05 10.62 -15.26
CA PRO A 8 -7.69 9.71 -14.34
C PRO A 8 -7.17 10.13 -12.97
N GLU A 9 -8.10 10.49 -12.08
CA GLU A 9 -7.77 10.85 -10.71
C GLU A 9 -6.72 9.86 -10.22
N ARG A 10 -5.57 10.39 -9.79
CA ARG A 10 -4.40 9.57 -9.52
C ARG A 10 -4.86 8.40 -8.65
N PRO A 11 -4.62 7.15 -9.07
CA PRO A 11 -5.11 6.00 -8.33
C PRO A 11 -4.56 6.09 -6.92
N LYS A 12 -5.45 6.02 -5.91
CA LYS A 12 -5.08 6.15 -4.51
C LYS A 12 -3.94 5.17 -4.21
N ARG A 13 -2.83 5.70 -3.71
CA ARG A 13 -1.64 4.91 -3.42
C ARG A 13 -1.65 4.49 -1.97
N VAL A 14 -1.67 3.18 -1.73
CA VAL A 14 -1.75 2.58 -0.41
C VAL A 14 -0.51 1.75 -0.15
N ALA A 15 0.10 1.92 1.01
CA ALA A 15 1.27 1.15 1.43
C ALA A 15 0.92 0.22 2.60
N TYR A 16 1.11 -1.08 2.40
CA TYR A 16 0.90 -2.13 3.39
C TYR A 16 2.22 -2.46 4.07
N LEU A 17 2.30 -2.16 5.35
CA LEU A 17 3.46 -2.33 6.22
C LEU A 17 3.31 -3.62 7.01
N VAL A 18 4.01 -4.67 6.59
CA VAL A 18 3.91 -6.01 7.21
C VAL A 18 5.06 -6.25 8.18
N GLU A 19 4.76 -6.61 9.42
CA GLU A 19 5.75 -6.84 10.46
C GLU A 19 6.79 -7.94 10.12
N LYS A 20 7.97 -7.84 10.72
CA LYS A 20 8.98 -8.90 10.66
C LYS A 20 8.47 -10.11 11.45
N LYS A 21 8.51 -11.30 10.84
CA LYS A 21 7.94 -12.57 11.35
C LYS A 21 6.41 -12.67 11.26
N TYR A 22 5.78 -11.97 10.32
CA TYR A 22 4.38 -12.22 9.99
C TYR A 22 4.19 -13.67 9.49
N PRO A 23 3.21 -14.43 10.03
CA PRO A 23 2.98 -15.81 9.61
C PRO A 23 2.52 -15.87 8.16
N ALA A 24 2.92 -16.92 7.45
CA ALA A 24 2.62 -17.08 6.02
C ALA A 24 1.11 -17.09 5.75
N GLU A 25 0.32 -17.69 6.65
CA GLU A 25 -1.14 -17.74 6.56
C GLU A 25 -1.76 -16.35 6.53
N LYS A 26 -1.35 -15.44 7.42
CA LYS A 26 -1.84 -14.06 7.43
C LYS A 26 -1.26 -13.25 6.26
N LEU A 27 -0.05 -13.55 5.79
CA LEU A 27 0.54 -12.88 4.63
C LEU A 27 -0.23 -13.18 3.34
N VAL A 28 -0.79 -14.38 3.19
CA VAL A 28 -1.71 -14.72 2.09
C VAL A 28 -2.95 -13.83 2.13
N ASP A 29 -3.49 -13.56 3.31
CA ASP A 29 -4.64 -12.66 3.50
C ASP A 29 -4.30 -11.21 3.09
N VAL A 30 -3.15 -10.70 3.54
CA VAL A 30 -2.65 -9.38 3.12
C VAL A 30 -2.46 -9.28 1.61
N MET A 31 -1.95 -10.34 0.98
CA MET A 31 -1.82 -10.37 -0.49
C MET A 31 -3.17 -10.39 -1.20
N LYS A 32 -4.19 -11.07 -0.64
CA LYS A 32 -5.56 -11.02 -1.16
C LYS A 32 -6.14 -9.62 -1.06
N GLN A 33 -6.04 -8.97 0.10
CA GLN A 33 -6.49 -7.58 0.28
C GLN A 33 -5.77 -6.65 -0.70
N ALA A 34 -4.45 -6.80 -0.84
CA ALA A 34 -3.67 -6.00 -1.78
C ALA A 34 -4.06 -6.24 -3.24
N LYS A 35 -4.47 -7.46 -3.59
CA LYS A 35 -5.00 -7.77 -4.94
C LYS A 35 -6.36 -7.11 -5.14
N GLU A 36 -7.28 -7.26 -4.19
CA GLU A 36 -8.62 -6.67 -4.27
C GLU A 36 -8.57 -5.15 -4.37
N ALA A 37 -7.73 -4.48 -3.57
CA ALA A 37 -7.53 -3.04 -3.67
C ALA A 37 -6.90 -2.63 -5.02
N ARG A 38 -6.03 -3.45 -5.62
CA ARG A 38 -5.56 -3.24 -7.00
C ARG A 38 -6.66 -3.39 -8.04
N GLU A 39 -7.55 -4.35 -7.86
CA GLU A 39 -8.73 -4.54 -8.74
C GLU A 39 -9.74 -3.39 -8.60
N ASN A 40 -9.85 -2.79 -7.40
CA ASN A 40 -10.60 -1.55 -7.15
C ASN A 40 -9.94 -0.30 -7.78
N GLY A 41 -8.78 -0.44 -8.42
CA GLY A 41 -8.06 0.65 -9.08
C GLY A 41 -7.12 1.43 -8.16
N GLN A 42 -6.80 0.91 -6.97
CA GLN A 42 -5.82 1.50 -6.07
C GLN A 42 -4.42 0.94 -6.35
N GLN A 43 -3.38 1.74 -6.13
CA GLN A 43 -2.01 1.27 -6.26
C GLN A 43 -1.48 0.81 -4.89
N VAL A 44 -1.47 -0.50 -4.68
CA VAL A 44 -1.04 -1.09 -3.40
C VAL A 44 0.42 -1.54 -3.46
N LEU A 45 1.23 -1.05 -2.52
CA LEU A 45 2.61 -1.49 -2.28
C LEU A 45 2.69 -2.28 -0.99
N VAL A 46 3.17 -3.52 -1.05
CA VAL A 46 3.39 -4.34 0.15
C VAL A 46 4.88 -4.31 0.49
N VAL A 47 5.21 -3.76 1.66
CA VAL A 47 6.59 -3.64 2.15
C VAL A 47 6.72 -4.24 3.54
N ARG A 48 7.91 -4.76 3.84
CA ARG A 48 8.23 -5.19 5.21
C ARG A 48 8.47 -3.97 6.09
N MET A 49 7.93 -4.02 7.30
CA MET A 49 8.09 -2.95 8.28
C MET A 49 9.55 -2.86 8.72
N ASN A 50 10.10 -1.65 8.64
CA ASN A 50 11.46 -1.38 9.03
C ASN A 50 11.55 -1.03 10.52
N LYS A 51 12.74 -1.15 11.14
CA LYS A 51 12.91 -0.77 12.57
C LYS A 51 12.52 0.69 12.82
N ASN A 52 12.75 1.56 11.82
CA ASN A 52 12.46 2.98 11.88
C ASN A 52 11.16 3.32 11.12
N LYS A 53 10.00 3.06 11.73
CA LYS A 53 8.67 3.29 11.13
C LYS A 53 8.44 4.73 10.64
N LYS A 54 8.99 5.72 11.35
CA LYS A 54 8.85 7.14 11.01
C LYS A 54 9.53 7.47 9.68
N PHE A 55 10.73 6.92 9.46
CA PHE A 55 11.47 7.09 8.21
C PHE A 55 10.79 6.40 7.04
N GLN A 56 10.23 5.20 7.27
CA GLN A 56 9.52 4.46 6.24
C GLN A 56 8.26 5.18 5.77
N LYS A 57 7.42 5.66 6.71
CA LYS A 57 6.22 6.46 6.36
C LYS A 57 6.59 7.75 5.64
N GLU A 58 7.67 8.43 6.05
CA GLU A 58 8.14 9.64 5.37
C GLU A 58 8.63 9.35 3.93
N GLN A 59 9.38 8.26 3.73
CA GLN A 59 9.84 7.85 2.41
C GLN A 59 8.67 7.48 1.49
N LEU A 60 7.73 6.70 2.00
CA LEU A 60 6.52 6.33 1.26
C LEU A 60 5.63 7.56 0.97
N SER A 61 5.51 8.49 1.91
CA SER A 61 4.79 9.75 1.67
C SER A 61 5.48 10.59 0.59
N LYS A 62 6.83 10.62 0.55
CA LYS A 62 7.61 11.21 -0.55
C LYS A 62 7.41 10.50 -1.88
N GLU A 63 7.23 9.18 -1.89
CA GLU A 63 6.85 8.40 -3.07
C GLU A 63 5.39 8.63 -3.51
N GLY A 64 4.62 9.35 -2.70
CA GLY A 64 3.22 9.70 -2.97
C GLY A 64 2.22 8.67 -2.48
N TYR A 65 2.59 7.81 -1.53
CA TYR A 65 1.62 6.98 -0.80
C TYR A 65 0.89 7.83 0.23
N GLU A 66 -0.43 7.84 0.13
CA GLU A 66 -1.32 8.66 0.96
C GLU A 66 -1.91 7.84 2.12
N GLU A 67 -2.08 6.53 1.90
CA GLU A 67 -2.60 5.61 2.90
C GLU A 67 -1.56 4.59 3.35
N PHE A 68 -1.64 4.23 4.63
CA PHE A 68 -0.72 3.31 5.29
C PHE A 68 -1.51 2.30 6.12
N GLU A 69 -1.55 1.04 5.71
CA GLU A 69 -2.08 -0.04 6.54
C GLU A 69 -0.93 -0.78 7.22
N GLU A 70 -1.02 -0.93 8.55
CA GLU A 70 0.01 -1.58 9.35
C GLU A 70 -0.48 -2.95 9.84
N PHE A 71 0.16 -4.01 9.36
CA PHE A 71 -0.14 -5.40 9.69
C PHE A 71 0.85 -5.91 10.75
N PHE A 72 0.39 -6.00 11.99
CA PHE A 72 1.15 -6.49 13.14
C PHE A 72 0.78 -7.93 13.49
N ASN A 73 1.76 -8.76 13.87
CA ASN A 73 1.50 -10.11 14.34
C ASN A 73 1.29 -10.10 15.87
N LYS A 74 0.24 -9.41 16.31
CA LYS A 74 -0.18 -9.47 17.72
C LYS A 74 -1.13 -10.64 17.96
#